data_AF-A0A5Q4FIM4-F1
#
_entry.id   AF-A0A5Q4FIM4-F1
#
_cell.length_a   1.000
_cell.length_b   1.000
_cell.length_c   1.000
_cell.angle_alpha   90.00
_cell.angle_beta   90.00
_cell.angle_gamma   90.00
#
_symmetry.space_group_name_H-M   'P 1'
#
loop_
_entity.id
_entity.type
_entity.pdbx_description
1 polymer ?
#
loop_
_entity_poly.entity_id
_entity_poly.type
_entity_poly.pdbx_seq_one_letter_code
_entity_poly.pdbx_strand_id
1 'polypeptide(L)'
;MKIALFSDIHANIDALKPVLKDMHERSPDAVYCLGDLVGYAPYPNEVVEAIRERGIPVIAGNYRHAINIGSVGKPKDGDPRACYVMLEWEDDLDLAKADGLNVEFIRVEYDVEKAAKAVEDSDLPGAFADMLRNGG
;
A
#
# COMPACT_ATOMS: atom_id res chain seq x y z
N MET A 1 19.88 -29.76 -14.31
CA MET A 1 18.95 -29.09 -13.39
C MET A 1 19.46 -27.67 -13.16
N LYS A 2 18.69 -26.67 -13.58
CA LYS A 2 18.92 -25.22 -13.46
C LYS A 2 17.80 -24.64 -12.63
N ILE A 3 18.11 -23.96 -11.54
CA ILE A 3 17.11 -23.32 -10.68
C ILE A 3 17.38 -21.83 -10.68
N ALA A 4 16.34 -21.01 -10.81
CA ALA A 4 16.42 -19.56 -10.63
C ALA A 4 15.86 -19.18 -9.24
N LEU A 5 16.60 -18.37 -8.50
CA LEU A 5 16.22 -17.83 -7.19
C LEU A 5 16.30 -16.30 -7.24
N PHE A 6 15.33 -15.63 -6.64
CA PHE A 6 15.30 -14.17 -6.52
C PHE A 6 14.47 -13.73 -5.32
N SER A 7 14.61 -12.48 -4.87
CA SER A 7 13.95 -11.93 -3.68
C SER A 7 13.94 -10.40 -3.73
N ASP A 8 13.37 -9.76 -2.71
CA ASP A 8 13.49 -8.32 -2.46
C ASP A 8 13.01 -7.46 -3.64
N ILE A 9 11.85 -7.83 -4.18
CA ILE A 9 11.24 -7.11 -5.30
C ILE A 9 10.73 -5.75 -4.83
N HIS A 10 10.20 -5.69 -3.60
CA HIS A 10 9.74 -4.46 -2.97
C HIS A 10 8.84 -3.62 -3.89
N ALA A 11 7.76 -4.22 -4.36
CA ALA A 11 6.74 -3.59 -5.21
C ALA A 11 7.31 -2.92 -6.48
N ASN A 12 8.53 -3.28 -6.89
CA ASN A 12 9.22 -2.71 -8.04
C ASN A 12 8.94 -3.56 -9.29
N ILE A 13 7.74 -3.37 -9.85
CA ILE A 13 7.31 -4.11 -11.04
C ILE A 13 8.23 -3.87 -12.25
N ASP A 14 8.84 -2.68 -12.34
CA ASP A 14 9.70 -2.31 -13.46
C ASP A 14 11.07 -3.00 -13.40
N ALA A 15 11.56 -3.33 -12.20
CA ALA A 15 12.70 -4.21 -12.02
C ALA A 15 12.33 -5.69 -12.24
N LEU A 16 11.14 -6.11 -11.79
CA LEU A 16 10.71 -7.51 -11.89
C LEU A 16 10.49 -7.97 -13.34
N LYS A 17 9.80 -7.16 -14.16
CA LYS A 17 9.47 -7.50 -15.56
C LYS A 17 10.67 -7.96 -16.39
N PRO A 18 11.80 -7.22 -16.48
CA PRO A 18 12.95 -7.64 -17.27
C PRO A 18 13.63 -8.90 -16.70
N VAL A 19 13.65 -9.07 -15.38
CA VAL A 19 14.18 -10.28 -14.73
C VAL A 19 13.35 -11.51 -15.13
N LEU A 20 12.02 -11.42 -15.05
CA LEU A 20 11.13 -12.50 -15.48
C LEU A 20 11.28 -12.84 -16.97
N LYS A 21 11.50 -11.82 -17.81
CA LYS A 21 11.77 -12.02 -19.24
C LYS A 21 13.07 -12.78 -19.47
N ASP A 22 14.17 -12.35 -18.85
CA ASP A 22 15.48 -13.03 -18.96
C ASP A 22 15.41 -14.47 -18.41
N MET A 23 14.72 -14.69 -17.29
CA MET A 23 14.50 -16.04 -16.75
C MET A 23 13.74 -16.94 -17.74
N HIS A 24 12.71 -16.43 -18.40
CA HIS A 24 11.97 -17.18 -19.41
C HIS A 24 12.89 -17.62 -20.56
N GLU A 25 13.72 -16.70 -21.07
CA GLU A 25 14.69 -16.98 -22.14
C GLU A 25 15.74 -18.01 -21.72
N ARG A 26 16.16 -18.02 -20.45
CA ARG A 26 17.12 -19.01 -19.91
C ARG A 26 16.50 -20.37 -19.64
N SER A 27 15.17 -20.46 -19.56
CA SER A 27 14.39 -21.70 -19.34
C SER A 27 14.99 -22.57 -18.21
N PRO A 28 14.97 -22.10 -16.94
CA PRO A 28 15.34 -22.93 -15.81
C PRO A 28 14.32 -24.06 -15.60
N ASP A 29 14.76 -25.14 -14.97
CA ASP A 29 13.92 -26.28 -14.62
C ASP A 29 12.97 -25.95 -13.44
N ALA A 30 13.31 -24.96 -12.60
CA ALA A 30 12.45 -24.43 -11.53
C ALA A 30 12.78 -22.97 -11.21
N VAL A 31 11.80 -22.23 -10.67
CA VAL A 31 11.92 -20.83 -10.25
C VAL A 31 11.30 -20.68 -8.86
N TYR A 32 12.00 -20.00 -7.94
CA TYR A 32 11.49 -19.71 -6.60
C TYR A 32 11.77 -18.25 -6.21
N CYS A 33 10.83 -17.64 -5.50
CA CYS A 33 11.03 -16.33 -4.87
C CYS A 33 11.25 -16.50 -3.36
N LEU A 34 12.24 -15.82 -2.78
CA LEU A 34 12.56 -15.94 -1.34
C LEU A 34 11.82 -14.92 -0.47
N GLY A 35 10.91 -14.12 -1.05
CA GLY A 35 10.05 -13.20 -0.31
C GLY A 35 10.23 -11.73 -0.69
N ASP A 36 9.72 -10.86 0.17
CA ASP A 36 9.78 -9.40 0.05
C ASP A 36 9.24 -8.87 -1.29
N LEU A 37 8.06 -9.38 -1.66
CA LEU A 37 7.33 -8.96 -2.85
C LEU A 37 6.86 -7.50 -2.78
N VAL A 38 6.52 -7.02 -1.59
CA VAL A 38 5.88 -5.72 -1.34
C VAL A 38 6.78 -4.80 -0.51
N GLY A 39 6.38 -3.53 -0.37
CA GLY A 39 7.13 -2.50 0.36
C GLY A 39 7.97 -1.60 -0.57
N TYR A 40 8.39 -0.43 -0.09
CA TYR A 40 9.17 0.61 -0.79
C TYR A 40 8.59 1.22 -2.09
N ALA A 41 8.36 0.44 -3.14
CA ALA A 41 7.90 0.97 -4.44
C ALA A 41 6.35 0.91 -4.57
N PRO A 42 5.76 1.57 -5.60
CA PRO A 42 4.33 1.86 -5.58
C PRO A 42 3.42 0.79 -6.21
N TYR A 43 3.95 -0.37 -6.63
CA TYR A 43 3.20 -1.39 -7.39
C TYR A 43 3.11 -2.77 -6.69
N PRO A 44 2.63 -2.85 -5.44
CA PRO A 44 2.60 -4.11 -4.69
C PRO A 44 1.66 -5.14 -5.32
N ASN A 45 0.48 -4.71 -5.81
CA ASN A 45 -0.51 -5.60 -6.39
C ASN A 45 0.00 -6.21 -7.71
N GLU A 46 0.61 -5.40 -8.56
CA GLU A 46 1.17 -5.81 -9.85
C GLU A 46 2.30 -6.82 -9.67
N VAL A 47 3.13 -6.66 -8.64
CA VAL A 47 4.17 -7.64 -8.30
C VAL A 47 3.54 -8.95 -7.82
N VAL A 48 2.58 -8.89 -6.89
CA VAL A 48 1.91 -10.09 -6.36
C VAL A 48 1.20 -10.86 -7.47
N GLU A 49 0.47 -10.17 -8.35
CA GLU A 49 -0.21 -10.79 -9.48
C GLU A 49 0.78 -11.37 -10.50
N ALA A 50 1.87 -10.66 -10.84
CA ALA A 50 2.87 -11.18 -11.77
C ALA A 50 3.51 -12.49 -11.30
N ILE A 51 3.74 -12.62 -9.99
CA ILE A 51 4.26 -13.84 -9.35
C ILE A 51 3.21 -14.96 -9.35
N ARG A 52 1.97 -14.61 -8.99
CA ARG A 52 0.83 -15.55 -8.91
C ARG A 52 0.49 -16.15 -10.27
N GLU A 53 0.38 -15.32 -11.31
CA GLU A 53 0.09 -15.74 -12.69
C GLU A 53 1.10 -16.78 -13.21
N ARG A 54 2.36 -16.69 -12.77
CA ARG A 54 3.45 -17.58 -13.19
C ARG A 54 3.58 -18.82 -12.31
N GLY A 55 2.77 -18.96 -11.27
CA GLY A 55 2.82 -20.07 -10.34
C GLY A 55 4.17 -20.20 -9.63
N ILE A 56 4.91 -19.10 -9.45
CA ILE A 56 6.23 -19.10 -8.80
C ILE A 56 6.02 -19.29 -7.29
N PRO A 57 6.53 -20.37 -6.68
CA PRO A 57 6.44 -20.55 -5.24
C PRO A 57 7.26 -19.48 -4.51
N VAL A 58 6.71 -18.94 -3.43
CA VAL A 58 7.30 -17.84 -2.68
C VAL A 58 7.44 -18.21 -1.21
N ILE A 59 8.61 -17.96 -0.62
CA ILE A 59 8.80 -17.99 0.83
C ILE A 59 8.22 -16.70 1.40
N ALA A 60 7.44 -16.78 2.49
CA ALA A 60 6.94 -15.60 3.16
C ALA A 60 8.12 -14.69 3.58
N GLY A 61 8.11 -13.45 3.09
CA GLY A 61 9.10 -12.43 3.46
C GLY A 61 8.86 -11.87 4.86
N ASN A 62 9.70 -10.93 5.28
CA ASN A 62 9.53 -10.21 6.54
C ASN A 62 8.43 -9.16 6.37
N TYR A 63 7.17 -9.60 6.38
CA TYR A 63 6.02 -8.72 6.21
C TYR A 63 6.07 -7.55 7.21
N ARG A 64 5.76 -6.35 6.71
CA ARG A 64 5.44 -5.18 7.51
C ARG A 64 4.12 -4.62 7.01
N HIS A 65 3.21 -4.33 7.94
CA HIS A 65 1.98 -3.60 7.62
C HIS A 65 2.35 -2.18 7.17
N ALA A 66 1.90 -1.78 5.99
CA ALA A 66 2.01 -0.40 5.50
C ALA A 66 0.63 0.24 5.55
N ILE A 67 0.44 1.16 6.49
CA ILE A 67 -0.86 1.79 6.75
C ILE A 67 -0.74 3.29 6.41
N ASN A 68 -1.35 3.70 5.31
CA ASN A 68 -1.44 5.11 4.93
C ASN A 68 -2.81 5.65 5.34
N ILE A 69 -2.82 6.53 6.33
CA ILE A 69 -4.04 7.09 6.91
C ILE A 69 -4.51 8.37 6.21
N GLY A 70 -3.72 8.89 5.26
CA GLY A 70 -3.98 10.20 4.64
C GLY A 70 -3.81 11.37 5.60
N SER A 71 -4.57 12.44 5.38
CA SER A 71 -4.63 13.62 6.26
C SER A 71 -5.98 13.65 6.99
N VAL A 72 -5.96 13.96 8.29
CA VAL A 72 -7.16 14.03 9.12
C VAL A 72 -8.21 14.96 8.53
N GLY A 73 -7.82 16.20 8.22
CA GLY A 73 -8.76 17.22 7.72
C GLY A 73 -8.84 17.31 6.20
N LYS A 74 -7.95 16.64 5.47
CA LYS A 74 -7.93 16.67 4.00
C LYS A 74 -7.71 15.27 3.42
N PRO A 75 -8.63 14.32 3.68
CA PRO A 75 -8.61 13.03 3.01
C PRO A 75 -8.60 13.23 1.48
N LYS A 76 -8.10 12.24 0.75
CA LYS A 76 -7.94 12.29 -0.72
C LYS A 76 -8.65 11.12 -1.41
N ASP A 77 -9.76 10.71 -0.83
CA ASP A 77 -10.50 9.49 -1.17
C ASP A 77 -11.98 9.77 -1.50
N GLY A 78 -12.38 11.04 -1.58
CA GLY A 78 -13.75 11.45 -1.91
C GLY A 78 -14.71 11.53 -0.73
N ASP A 79 -14.27 11.22 0.50
CA ASP A 79 -15.07 11.37 1.72
C ASP A 79 -14.57 12.57 2.54
N PRO A 80 -15.36 13.65 2.68
CA PRO A 80 -14.90 14.87 3.36
C PRO A 80 -14.80 14.73 4.88
N ARG A 81 -15.31 13.64 5.48
CA ARG A 81 -15.22 13.42 6.93
C ARG A 81 -13.78 13.24 7.36
N ALA A 82 -13.49 13.69 8.58
CA ALA A 82 -12.16 13.52 9.14
C ALA A 82 -11.82 12.03 9.27
N CYS A 83 -10.58 11.66 8.97
CA CYS A 83 -10.13 10.27 8.99
C CYS A 83 -8.98 10.07 9.97
N TYR A 84 -9.05 9.02 10.77
CA TYR A 84 -7.91 8.49 11.50
C TYR A 84 -7.99 6.96 11.51
N VAL A 85 -6.94 6.30 11.99
CA VAL A 85 -6.91 4.85 12.11
C VAL A 85 -6.77 4.45 13.57
N MET A 86 -7.56 3.46 13.99
CA MET A 86 -7.35 2.70 15.21
C MET A 86 -6.61 1.41 14.87
N LEU A 87 -5.55 1.12 15.63
CA LEU A 87 -4.80 -0.12 15.55
C LEU A 87 -5.01 -0.90 16.82
N GLU A 88 -5.42 -2.15 16.70
CA GLU A 88 -5.60 -3.07 17.83
C GLU A 88 -4.77 -4.33 17.59
N TRP A 89 -4.13 -4.81 18.65
CA TRP A 89 -3.33 -6.02 18.63
C TRP A 89 -3.31 -6.70 20.00
N GLU A 90 -3.00 -7.99 20.03
CA GLU A 90 -2.81 -8.79 21.25
C GLU A 90 -1.36 -8.70 21.75
N ASP A 91 -1.13 -8.89 23.06
CA ASP A 91 0.16 -8.65 23.75
C ASP A 91 1.41 -9.22 23.04
N ASP A 92 1.28 -10.29 22.26
CA ASP A 92 2.29 -10.84 21.38
C ASP A 92 2.08 -10.43 19.91
N LEU A 93 2.27 -9.14 19.60
CA LEU A 93 2.21 -8.62 18.22
C LEU A 93 3.18 -9.37 17.31
N ASP A 94 2.67 -10.38 16.61
CA ASP A 94 3.39 -11.09 15.56
C ASP A 94 3.15 -10.37 14.24
N LEU A 95 4.07 -9.48 13.88
CA LEU A 95 4.04 -8.74 12.61
C LEU A 95 4.11 -9.66 11.37
N ALA A 96 4.44 -10.94 11.53
CA ALA A 96 4.39 -11.93 10.46
C ALA A 96 3.01 -12.56 10.26
N LYS A 97 2.06 -12.37 11.19
CA LYS A 97 0.67 -12.81 11.05
C LYS A 97 -0.18 -11.72 10.42
N ALA A 98 -0.86 -12.08 9.33
CA ALA A 98 -1.74 -11.16 8.59
C ALA A 98 -2.96 -10.69 9.42
N ASP A 99 -3.34 -11.42 10.47
CA ASP A 99 -4.44 -11.12 11.39
C ASP A 99 -3.96 -10.64 12.77
N GLY A 100 -2.65 -10.51 12.99
CA GLY A 100 -2.07 -10.04 14.25
C GLY A 100 -2.27 -8.55 14.53
N LEU A 101 -2.75 -7.81 13.53
CA LEU A 101 -3.02 -6.37 13.62
C LEU A 101 -4.39 -6.07 13.01
N ASN A 102 -5.35 -5.68 13.84
CA ASN A 102 -6.62 -5.12 13.38
C ASN A 102 -6.42 -3.64 13.05
N VAL A 103 -6.91 -3.22 11.87
CA VAL A 103 -6.77 -1.86 11.34
C VAL A 103 -8.15 -1.32 11.00
N GLU A 104 -8.64 -0.37 11.78
CA GLU A 104 -9.93 0.26 11.54
C GLU A 104 -9.73 1.71 11.08
N PHE A 105 -10.26 2.06 9.91
CA PHE A 105 -10.33 3.44 9.43
C PHE A 105 -11.62 4.10 9.93
N ILE A 106 -11.48 5.05 10.83
CA ILE A 106 -12.62 5.69 11.50
C ILE A 106 -12.88 7.04 10.86
N ARG A 107 -14.16 7.28 10.54
CA ARG A 107 -14.65 8.52 9.95
C ARG A 107 -15.43 9.34 10.98
N VAL A 108 -15.07 10.60 11.10
CA VAL A 108 -15.69 11.53 12.06
C VAL A 108 -16.26 12.72 11.31
N GLU A 109 -17.55 12.96 11.50
CA GLU A 109 -18.20 14.16 10.98
C GLU A 109 -17.66 15.39 11.70
N TYR A 110 -17.43 16.45 10.94
CA TYR A 110 -17.10 17.77 11.44
C TYR A 110 -17.74 18.83 10.54
N ASP A 111 -17.70 20.08 10.99
CA ASP A 111 -18.23 21.20 10.22
C ASP A 111 -17.27 21.57 9.06
N VAL A 112 -17.40 20.81 7.96
CA VAL A 112 -16.60 20.97 6.73
C VAL A 112 -16.78 22.37 6.15
N GLU A 113 -18.02 22.89 6.15
CA GLU A 113 -18.30 24.22 5.58
C GLU A 113 -17.66 25.34 6.39
N LYS A 114 -17.67 25.25 7.73
CA LYS A 114 -16.96 26.21 8.56
C LYS A 114 -15.45 26.20 8.28
N ALA A 115 -14.86 25.01 8.10
CA ALA A 115 -13.43 24.89 7.77
C ALA A 115 -13.13 25.44 6.37
N ALA A 116 -13.94 25.09 5.38
CA ALA A 116 -13.82 25.56 4.00
C ALA A 116 -13.95 27.09 3.91
N LYS A 117 -14.92 27.66 4.62
CA LYS A 117 -15.11 29.12 4.68
C LYS A 117 -13.92 29.83 5.33
N ALA A 118 -13.34 29.27 6.39
CA ALA A 118 -12.14 29.82 7.00
C ALA A 118 -10.94 29.84 6.02
N VAL A 119 -10.87 28.88 5.09
CA VAL A 119 -9.87 28.88 4.01
C VAL A 119 -10.16 30.00 3.01
N GLU A 120 -11.41 30.16 2.58
CA GLU A 120 -11.84 31.22 1.65
C GLU A 120 -11.64 32.64 2.22
N ASP A 121 -11.81 32.80 3.53
CA ASP A 121 -11.60 34.07 4.25
C ASP A 121 -10.12 34.36 4.54
N SER A 122 -9.20 33.48 4.11
CA SER A 122 -7.75 33.61 4.32
C SER A 122 -6.98 33.89 3.02
N ASP A 123 -5.66 34.08 3.10
CA ASP A 123 -4.79 34.23 1.92
C ASP A 123 -4.53 32.91 1.17
N LEU A 124 -5.12 31.79 1.62
CA LEU A 124 -4.96 30.49 0.99
C LEU A 124 -5.77 30.38 -0.31
N PRO A 125 -5.31 29.58 -1.29
CA PRO A 125 -6.08 29.31 -2.49
C PRO A 125 -7.46 28.70 -2.19
N GLY A 126 -8.52 29.27 -2.77
CA GLY A 126 -9.90 28.77 -2.62
C GLY A 126 -10.09 27.31 -3.03
N ALA A 127 -9.23 26.79 -3.92
CA ALA A 127 -9.22 25.37 -4.27
C ALA A 127 -9.04 24.43 -3.05
N PHE A 128 -8.40 24.89 -1.97
CA PHE A 128 -8.31 24.09 -0.75
C PHE A 128 -9.64 23.97 -0.02
N ALA A 129 -10.51 24.98 -0.10
CA ALA A 129 -11.87 24.89 0.43
C ALA A 129 -12.70 23.84 -0.34
N ASP A 130 -12.57 23.83 -1.67
CA ASP A 130 -13.23 22.81 -2.51
C ASP A 130 -12.71 21.39 -2.21
N MET A 131 -11.40 21.24 -1.98
CA MET A 131 -10.83 19.96 -1.58
C MET A 131 -11.36 19.47 -0.23
N LEU A 132 -11.61 20.38 0.73
CA LEU A 132 -12.23 20.02 2.01
C LEU A 132 -13.65 19.50 1.81
N ARG A 133 -14.44 20.17 0.96
CA ARG A 133 -15.84 19.77 0.67
C ARG A 133 -15.95 18.45 -0.06
N ASN A 134 -15.00 18.14 -0.92
CA ASN A 134 -15.02 16.96 -1.78
C ASN A 134 -14.17 15.80 -1.26
N GLY A 135 -13.45 15.98 -0.15
CA GLY A 135 -12.57 14.93 0.39
C GLY A 135 -11.42 14.56 -0.55
N GLY A 136 -10.86 15.52 -1.29
CA GLY A 136 -9.78 15.25 -2.24
C GLY A 136 -9.50 16.38 -3.21
#